data_AF-A0A1V9EYI2-F1
#
_entry.id   AF-A0A1V9EYI2-F1
#
_cell.length_a   1.000
_cell.length_b   1.000
_cell.length_c   1.000
_cell.angle_alpha   90.00
_cell.angle_beta   90.00
_cell.angle_gamma   90.00
#
_symmetry.space_group_name_H-M   'P 1'
#
loop_
_entity.id
_entity.type
_entity.pdbx_description
1 polymer ?
#
loop_
_entity_poly.entity_id
_entity_poly.type
_entity_poly.pdbx_seq_one_letter_code
_entity_poly.pdbx_strand_id
1 'polypeptide(L)'
;MKMQQLQYTDKAWKIYMHAEEFDRMQCQLVLAFGPSGVITDTAVFNYLERSYPEAHIILTAAAGEVILPQLFLNSVVVNAFQFDNTIVHCAETNISKHANSYEAGHCLMQQLQQSDLYTAFLMADNTVVNGCELLAGFNKLNSQAILVSGGLTGNRCQFSKAFVGLNQAPGDGVIIAIGFYGRQLQLNQDSFGAWNEYGPVQTITAFKEI
;
A
#
# COMPACT_ATOMS: atom_id res chain seq x y z
N MET A 1 15.06 -9.48 8.20
CA MET A 1 14.11 -9.30 7.08
C MET A 1 14.75 -9.81 5.81
N LYS A 2 14.04 -10.67 5.09
CA LYS A 2 14.46 -11.27 3.82
C LYS A 2 13.45 -10.87 2.76
N MET A 3 13.90 -10.72 1.52
CA MET A 3 13.04 -10.23 0.43
C MET A 3 13.24 -11.03 -0.85
N GLN A 4 12.15 -11.18 -1.59
CA GLN A 4 12.16 -11.56 -2.99
C GLN A 4 11.51 -10.46 -3.83
N GLN A 5 12.13 -10.10 -4.94
CA GLN A 5 11.58 -9.13 -5.89
C GLN A 5 11.35 -9.79 -7.24
N LEU A 6 10.16 -9.59 -7.78
CA LEU A 6 9.70 -10.17 -9.05
C LEU A 6 9.14 -9.08 -9.95
N GLN A 7 9.12 -9.40 -11.23
CA GLN A 7 8.45 -8.62 -12.25
C GLN A 7 7.54 -9.54 -13.06
N TYR A 8 6.32 -9.09 -13.32
CA TYR A 8 5.43 -9.66 -14.31
C TYR A 8 5.31 -8.72 -15.51
N THR A 9 5.72 -9.22 -16.67
CA THR A 9 5.65 -8.49 -17.94
C THR A 9 5.45 -9.51 -19.07
N ASP A 10 4.69 -9.16 -20.10
CA ASP A 10 4.41 -10.03 -21.25
C ASP A 10 3.96 -11.46 -20.87
N LYS A 11 3.11 -11.56 -19.83
CA LYS A 11 2.59 -12.83 -19.29
C LYS A 11 3.64 -13.77 -18.70
N ALA A 12 4.85 -13.27 -18.43
CA ALA A 12 5.93 -14.03 -17.83
C ALA A 12 6.37 -13.41 -16.50
N TRP A 13 6.76 -14.26 -15.56
CA TRP A 13 7.35 -13.86 -14.29
C TRP A 13 8.86 -13.97 -14.36
N LYS A 14 9.55 -12.91 -13.91
CA LYS A 14 11.00 -12.87 -13.78
C LYS A 14 11.37 -12.52 -12.35
N ILE A 15 12.28 -13.28 -11.76
CA ILE A 15 12.84 -13.00 -10.44
C ILE A 15 14.07 -12.10 -10.63
N TYR A 16 14.08 -10.95 -9.96
CA TYR A 16 15.19 -9.99 -9.98
C TYR A 16 16.08 -10.11 -8.76
N MET A 17 15.49 -10.40 -7.62
CA MET A 17 16.20 -10.59 -6.35
C MET A 17 15.56 -11.74 -5.59
N HIS A 18 16.39 -12.56 -4.96
CA HIS A 18 15.96 -13.61 -4.05
C HIS A 18 17.04 -13.79 -2.98
N ALA A 19 16.75 -13.38 -1.75
CA ALA A 19 17.68 -13.58 -0.64
C ALA A 19 17.86 -15.09 -0.36
N GLU A 20 19.08 -15.51 -0.02
CA GLU A 20 19.46 -16.95 0.08
C GLU A 20 18.56 -17.76 1.03
N GLU A 21 18.08 -17.16 2.11
CA GLU A 21 17.24 -17.83 3.11
C GLU A 21 15.76 -17.45 3.01
N PHE A 22 15.33 -16.85 1.89
CA PHE A 22 13.94 -16.45 1.70
C PHE A 22 13.07 -17.68 1.39
N ASP A 23 12.11 -17.94 2.26
CA ASP A 23 11.10 -18.99 2.08
C ASP A 23 9.74 -18.35 1.77
N ARG A 24 9.20 -18.69 0.60
CA ARG A 24 7.88 -18.23 0.15
C ARG A 24 6.75 -18.68 1.08
N MET A 25 6.89 -19.84 1.72
CA MET A 25 5.91 -20.38 2.66
C MET A 25 5.95 -19.65 4.00
N GLN A 26 7.01 -18.90 4.27
CA GLN A 26 7.19 -18.07 5.47
C GLN A 26 7.12 -16.58 5.11
N CYS A 27 6.59 -16.22 3.94
CA CYS A 27 6.39 -14.83 3.56
C CYS A 27 5.12 -14.29 4.23
N GLN A 28 5.19 -13.13 4.90
CA GLN A 28 4.03 -12.54 5.56
C GLN A 28 3.37 -11.42 4.75
N LEU A 29 4.12 -10.77 3.86
CA LEU A 29 3.61 -9.60 3.13
C LEU A 29 4.11 -9.60 1.69
N VAL A 30 3.20 -9.41 0.75
CA VAL A 30 3.50 -9.19 -0.67
C VAL A 30 2.88 -7.87 -1.09
N LEU A 31 3.69 -6.97 -1.65
CA LEU A 31 3.25 -5.70 -2.22
C LEU A 31 3.49 -5.73 -3.73
N ALA A 32 2.41 -5.62 -4.51
CA ALA A 32 2.44 -5.58 -5.95
C ALA A 32 2.00 -4.20 -6.47
N PHE A 33 2.82 -3.62 -7.34
CA PHE A 33 2.59 -2.30 -7.94
C PHE A 33 2.63 -2.44 -9.45
N GLY A 34 1.64 -1.87 -10.15
CA GLY A 34 1.59 -1.94 -11.61
C GLY A 34 0.49 -1.05 -12.19
N PRO A 35 0.48 -0.83 -13.51
CA PRO A 35 -0.60 -0.06 -14.13
C PRO A 35 -1.92 -0.83 -14.07
N SER A 36 -3.04 -0.09 -13.96
CA SER A 36 -4.39 -0.65 -13.80
C SER A 36 -4.73 -1.72 -14.83
N GLY A 37 -4.31 -1.56 -16.09
CA GLY A 37 -4.60 -2.52 -17.17
C GLY A 37 -3.90 -3.87 -17.04
N VAL A 38 -2.87 -3.99 -16.19
CA VAL A 38 -2.13 -5.24 -15.96
C VAL A 38 -2.43 -5.79 -14.58
N ILE A 39 -2.43 -4.94 -13.54
CA ILE A 39 -2.57 -5.42 -12.16
C ILE A 39 -3.99 -5.89 -11.79
N THR A 40 -4.99 -5.53 -12.58
CA THR A 40 -6.36 -6.03 -12.44
C THR A 40 -6.59 -7.39 -13.11
N ASP A 41 -5.61 -7.92 -13.85
CA ASP A 41 -5.68 -9.27 -14.39
C ASP A 41 -5.66 -10.29 -13.24
N THR A 42 -6.75 -11.03 -13.09
CA THR A 42 -6.89 -12.11 -12.09
C THR A 42 -5.75 -13.13 -12.14
N ALA A 43 -5.09 -13.33 -13.28
CA ALA A 43 -3.93 -14.22 -13.38
C ALA A 43 -2.75 -13.75 -12.51
N VAL A 44 -2.58 -12.43 -12.33
CA VAL A 44 -1.54 -11.85 -11.46
C VAL A 44 -1.83 -12.22 -10.01
N PHE A 45 -3.03 -11.93 -9.52
CA PHE A 45 -3.43 -12.27 -8.16
C PHE A 45 -3.33 -13.77 -7.90
N ASN A 46 -3.90 -14.60 -8.78
CA ASN A 46 -3.91 -16.06 -8.64
C ASN A 46 -2.49 -16.65 -8.59
N TYR A 47 -1.54 -16.08 -9.34
CA TYR A 47 -0.14 -16.52 -9.28
C TYR A 47 0.49 -16.17 -7.92
N LEU A 48 0.25 -14.95 -7.42
CA LEU A 48 0.79 -14.50 -6.13
C LEU A 48 0.20 -15.31 -4.97
N GLU A 49 -1.11 -15.53 -4.96
CA GLU A 49 -1.81 -16.35 -3.95
C GLU A 49 -1.22 -17.75 -3.86
N ARG A 50 -0.99 -18.41 -5.00
CA ARG A 50 -0.37 -19.74 -5.05
C ARG A 50 1.12 -19.72 -4.66
N SER A 51 1.81 -18.61 -4.93
CA SER A 51 3.24 -18.49 -4.67
C SER A 51 3.54 -18.13 -3.23
N TYR A 52 2.64 -17.44 -2.53
CA TYR A 52 2.83 -16.91 -1.16
C TYR A 52 1.57 -17.17 -0.32
N PRO A 53 1.25 -18.44 -0.01
CA PRO A 53 -0.05 -18.83 0.57
C PRO A 53 -0.32 -18.25 1.97
N GLU A 54 0.72 -17.97 2.75
CA GLU A 54 0.61 -17.42 4.11
C GLU A 54 0.70 -15.88 4.15
N ALA A 55 0.91 -15.24 3.00
CA ALA A 55 1.14 -13.79 2.95
C ALA A 55 -0.16 -13.00 2.84
N HIS A 56 -0.18 -11.81 3.44
CA HIS A 56 -1.08 -10.74 3.02
C HIS A 56 -0.60 -10.18 1.68
N ILE A 57 -1.42 -10.30 0.64
CA ILE A 57 -1.11 -9.85 -0.70
C ILE A 57 -1.86 -8.56 -0.97
N ILE A 58 -1.12 -7.48 -1.16
CA ILE A 58 -1.65 -6.17 -1.46
C ILE A 58 -1.26 -5.79 -2.88
N LEU A 59 -2.27 -5.47 -3.68
CA LEU A 59 -2.09 -5.05 -5.05
C LEU A 59 -2.58 -3.61 -5.19
N THR A 60 -1.79 -2.76 -5.82
CA THR A 60 -2.19 -1.39 -6.08
C THR A 60 -1.84 -0.93 -7.49
N ALA A 61 -2.80 -0.27 -8.12
CA ALA A 61 -2.54 0.50 -9.31
C ALA A 61 -1.59 1.64 -8.97
N ALA A 62 -0.43 1.68 -9.62
CA ALA A 62 0.55 2.74 -9.50
C ALA A 62 1.01 3.16 -10.91
N ALA A 63 1.80 4.21 -10.99
CA ALA A 63 2.47 4.61 -12.21
C ALA A 63 3.95 4.87 -11.94
N GLY A 64 4.81 4.20 -12.70
CA GLY A 64 6.26 4.36 -12.61
C GLY A 64 6.88 3.33 -11.67
N GLU A 65 6.69 2.06 -11.98
CA GLU A 65 7.23 0.95 -11.22
C GLU A 65 8.76 0.91 -11.35
N VAL A 66 9.45 0.96 -10.21
CA VAL A 66 10.91 0.98 -10.17
C VAL A 66 11.41 -0.32 -9.54
N ILE A 67 12.19 -1.09 -10.30
CA ILE A 67 13.16 -2.03 -9.73
C ILE A 67 14.52 -1.37 -9.97
N LEU A 68 15.09 -0.77 -8.93
CA LEU A 68 16.30 0.04 -9.08
C LEU A 68 17.42 -0.75 -9.77
N PRO A 69 18.10 -0.17 -10.78
CA PRO A 69 18.01 1.22 -11.26
C PRO A 69 17.05 1.43 -12.45
N GLN A 70 16.22 0.46 -12.79
CA GLN A 70 15.40 0.46 -14.01
C GLN A 70 13.95 0.86 -13.73
N LEU A 71 13.45 1.80 -14.54
CA LEU A 71 12.03 2.13 -14.63
C LEU A 71 11.38 1.14 -15.59
N PHE A 72 10.34 0.46 -15.12
CA PHE A 72 9.56 -0.44 -15.95
C PHE A 72 8.19 0.16 -16.23
N LEU A 73 7.81 0.16 -17.50
CA LEU A 73 6.48 0.56 -17.94
C LEU A 73 5.70 -0.72 -18.30
N ASN A 74 4.39 -0.72 -18.09
CA ASN A 74 3.52 -1.84 -18.46
C ASN A 74 3.89 -3.19 -17.82
N SER A 75 4.41 -3.15 -16.59
CA SER A 75 4.74 -4.35 -15.82
C SER A 75 4.25 -4.23 -14.39
N VAL A 76 4.06 -5.36 -13.73
CA VAL A 76 3.82 -5.40 -12.28
C VAL A 76 5.13 -5.73 -11.58
N VAL A 77 5.54 -4.88 -10.64
CA VAL A 77 6.67 -5.13 -9.75
C VAL A 77 6.13 -5.63 -8.42
N VAL A 78 6.72 -6.71 -7.91
CA VAL A 78 6.30 -7.37 -6.68
C VAL A 78 7.46 -7.43 -5.71
N ASN A 79 7.23 -6.98 -4.48
CA ASN A 79 8.14 -7.13 -3.35
C ASN A 79 7.48 -8.04 -2.32
N ALA A 80 8.09 -9.19 -2.06
CA ALA A 80 7.66 -10.16 -1.07
C ALA A 80 8.61 -10.12 0.13
N PHE A 81 8.07 -10.02 1.34
CA PHE A 81 8.80 -9.80 2.58
C PHE A 81 8.57 -10.94 3.56
N GLN A 82 9.68 -11.51 4.03
CA GLN A 82 9.73 -12.43 5.15
C GLN A 82 10.38 -11.70 6.33
N PHE A 83 9.66 -11.62 7.44
CA PHE A 83 10.12 -11.02 8.68
C PHE A 83 10.47 -12.12 9.68
N ASP A 84 11.50 -11.86 10.49
CA ASP A 84 11.96 -12.82 11.49
C ASP A 84 11.18 -12.68 12.81
N ASN A 85 10.98 -11.44 13.28
CA ASN A 85 10.37 -11.12 14.58
C ASN A 85 9.25 -10.06 14.47
N THR A 86 8.59 -9.96 13.33
CA THR A 86 7.52 -8.99 13.09
C THR A 86 6.25 -9.71 12.66
N ILE A 87 5.15 -9.37 13.33
CA ILE A 87 3.81 -9.82 12.93
C ILE A 87 3.19 -8.71 12.07
N VAL A 88 2.57 -9.11 10.96
CA VAL A 88 1.87 -8.21 10.05
C VAL A 88 0.38 -8.44 10.19
N HIS A 89 -0.38 -7.36 10.41
CA HIS A 89 -1.84 -7.39 10.33
C HIS A 89 -2.33 -6.32 9.37
N CYS A 90 -3.27 -6.67 8.51
CA CYS A 90 -3.88 -5.74 7.58
C CYS A 90 -5.32 -5.46 7.99
N ALA A 91 -5.73 -4.20 7.86
CA ALA A 91 -7.11 -3.75 7.94
C ALA A 91 -7.54 -3.19 6.58
N GLU A 92 -8.80 -3.39 6.22
CA GLU A 92 -9.38 -2.93 4.96
C GLU A 92 -10.70 -2.21 5.24
N THR A 93 -10.95 -1.13 4.48
CA THR A 93 -12.27 -0.55 4.36
C THR A 93 -12.50 -0.03 2.94
N ASN A 94 -13.73 0.36 2.63
CA ASN A 94 -14.05 1.08 1.41
C ASN A 94 -14.58 2.48 1.75
N ILE A 95 -14.13 3.52 1.04
CA ILE A 95 -14.54 4.92 1.27
C ILE A 95 -16.06 5.10 1.15
N SER A 96 -16.73 4.31 0.31
CA SER A 96 -18.20 4.37 0.14
C SER A 96 -19.00 3.95 1.38
N LYS A 97 -18.36 3.34 2.37
CA LYS A 97 -18.99 2.92 3.63
C LYS A 97 -18.90 3.98 4.74
N HIS A 98 -18.26 5.12 4.46
CA HIS A 98 -17.98 6.18 5.44
C HIS A 98 -18.48 7.51 4.92
N ALA A 99 -18.81 8.44 5.82
CA ALA A 99 -19.25 9.77 5.41
C ALA A 99 -18.11 10.60 4.80
N ASN A 100 -16.86 10.35 5.24
CA ASN A 100 -15.66 11.06 4.79
C ASN A 100 -14.39 10.23 5.05
N SER A 101 -13.25 10.76 4.63
CA SER A 101 -11.95 10.08 4.78
C SER A 101 -11.50 9.99 6.24
N TYR A 102 -11.89 10.94 7.09
CA TYR A 102 -11.61 10.92 8.52
C TYR A 102 -12.25 9.72 9.22
N GLU A 103 -13.53 9.45 8.96
CA GLU A 103 -14.22 8.27 9.51
C GLU A 103 -13.59 6.96 9.03
N ALA A 104 -13.19 6.90 7.76
CA ALA A 104 -12.49 5.74 7.22
C ALA A 104 -11.15 5.49 7.94
N GLY A 105 -10.38 6.56 8.18
CA GLY A 105 -9.10 6.48 8.90
C GLY A 105 -9.28 6.03 10.35
N HIS A 106 -10.29 6.58 11.03
CA HIS A 106 -10.66 6.18 12.39
C HIS A 106 -11.03 4.70 12.44
N CYS A 107 -11.86 4.23 11.51
CA CYS A 107 -12.26 2.83 11.40
C CYS A 107 -11.05 1.90 11.21
N LEU A 108 -10.10 2.25 10.35
CA LEU A 108 -8.89 1.45 10.13
C LEU A 108 -8.03 1.32 11.39
N MET A 109 -7.82 2.42 12.13
CA MET A 109 -7.07 2.37 13.39
C MET A 109 -7.81 1.57 14.48
N GLN A 110 -9.15 1.48 14.44
CA GLN A 110 -9.90 0.59 15.35
C GLN A 110 -9.70 -0.88 15.00
N GLN A 111 -9.65 -1.22 13.72
CA GLN A 111 -9.41 -2.58 13.26
C GLN A 111 -7.99 -3.04 13.54
N LEU A 112 -7.01 -2.14 13.42
CA LEU A 112 -5.63 -2.39 13.85
C LEU A 112 -5.58 -2.36 15.38
N GLN A 113 -5.58 -3.54 15.99
CA GLN A 113 -5.41 -3.71 17.42
C GLN A 113 -4.15 -2.96 17.88
N GLN A 114 -4.26 -2.17 18.95
CA GLN A 114 -3.20 -1.22 19.32
C GLN A 114 -2.07 -1.83 20.16
N SER A 115 -2.32 -2.97 20.81
CA SER A 115 -1.30 -3.64 21.60
C SER A 115 -0.14 -4.08 20.70
N ASP A 116 1.06 -3.63 21.02
CA ASP A 116 2.32 -3.95 20.33
C ASP A 116 2.44 -3.46 18.88
N LEU A 117 1.48 -2.66 18.40
CA LEU A 117 1.55 -1.99 17.11
C LEU A 117 2.70 -0.98 17.15
N TYR A 118 3.67 -1.14 16.26
CA TYR A 118 4.89 -0.33 16.24
C TYR A 118 4.87 0.77 15.17
N THR A 119 4.31 0.45 14.00
CA THR A 119 4.21 1.36 12.85
C THR A 119 3.09 0.90 11.94
N ALA A 120 2.51 1.84 11.20
CA ALA A 120 1.48 1.57 10.21
C ALA A 120 1.85 2.12 8.82
N PHE A 121 1.42 1.42 7.78
CA PHE A 121 1.50 1.86 6.38
C PHE A 121 0.11 1.95 5.77
N LEU A 122 -0.28 3.12 5.27
CA LEU A 122 -1.57 3.39 4.65
C LEU A 122 -1.46 3.43 3.13
N MET A 123 -2.44 2.83 2.46
CA MET A 123 -2.55 2.83 1.00
C MET A 123 -4.00 3.10 0.59
N ALA A 124 -4.21 4.09 -0.28
CA ALA A 124 -5.55 4.53 -0.67
C ALA A 124 -5.55 5.18 -2.06
N ASP A 125 -6.70 5.16 -2.74
CA ASP A 125 -6.89 5.86 -4.02
C ASP A 125 -6.89 7.39 -3.85
N ASN A 126 -5.97 8.07 -4.53
CA ASN A 126 -5.80 9.53 -4.47
C ASN A 126 -6.93 10.32 -5.16
N THR A 127 -7.81 9.66 -5.91
CA THR A 127 -8.92 10.30 -6.64
C THR A 127 -10.19 10.43 -5.80
N VAL A 128 -10.38 9.56 -4.81
CA VAL A 128 -11.60 9.51 -3.98
C VAL A 128 -11.34 9.67 -2.48
N VAL A 129 -10.09 9.57 -2.04
CA VAL A 129 -9.71 9.71 -0.62
C VAL A 129 -8.92 10.99 -0.39
N ASN A 130 -9.37 11.78 0.59
CA ASN A 130 -8.59 12.89 1.14
C ASN A 130 -7.60 12.34 2.16
N GLY A 131 -6.32 12.32 1.78
CA GLY A 131 -5.29 11.77 2.63
C GLY A 131 -5.08 12.49 3.97
N CYS A 132 -5.23 13.83 4.01
CA CYS A 132 -5.07 14.59 5.26
C CYS A 132 -6.15 14.22 6.27
N GLU A 133 -7.41 14.14 5.82
CA GLU A 133 -8.52 13.68 6.66
C GLU A 133 -8.32 12.23 7.11
N LEU A 134 -7.92 11.34 6.18
CA LEU A 134 -7.63 9.95 6.49
C LEU A 134 -6.60 9.82 7.61
N LEU A 135 -5.48 10.52 7.49
CA LEU A 135 -4.41 10.50 8.48
C LEU A 135 -4.86 11.12 9.81
N ALA A 136 -5.63 12.21 9.78
CA ALA A 136 -6.19 12.83 10.98
C ALA A 136 -7.14 11.87 11.73
N GLY A 137 -8.00 11.17 11.00
CA GLY A 137 -8.92 10.17 11.54
C GLY A 137 -8.20 8.97 12.11
N PHE A 138 -7.18 8.46 11.40
CA PHE A 138 -6.33 7.38 11.87
C PHE A 138 -5.60 7.76 13.16
N ASN A 139 -5.03 8.96 13.21
CA ASN A 139 -4.31 9.46 14.38
C ASN A 139 -5.19 9.77 15.58
N LYS A 140 -6.52 9.88 15.41
CA LYS A 140 -7.44 10.14 16.53
C LYS A 140 -7.34 9.10 17.64
N LEU A 141 -7.07 7.84 17.29
CA LEU A 141 -6.89 6.74 18.23
C LEU A 141 -5.43 6.32 18.41
N ASN A 142 -4.49 6.96 17.72
CA ASN A 142 -3.06 6.68 17.82
C ASN A 142 -2.44 7.26 19.11
N SER A 143 -2.86 6.72 20.26
CA SER A 143 -2.41 7.18 21.58
C SER A 143 -0.93 6.92 21.87
N GLN A 144 -0.34 5.95 21.17
CA GLN A 144 1.07 5.56 21.34
C GLN A 144 2.03 6.35 20.44
N ALA A 145 1.51 7.29 19.63
CA ALA A 145 2.28 8.08 18.68
C ALA A 145 3.17 7.23 17.77
N ILE A 146 2.63 6.10 17.28
CA ILE A 146 3.35 5.25 16.33
C ILE A 146 3.60 6.03 15.04
N LEU A 147 4.67 5.67 14.34
CA LEU A 147 4.92 6.19 13.02
C LEU A 147 3.83 5.69 12.06
N VAL A 148 3.20 6.62 11.34
CA VAL A 148 2.28 6.29 10.26
C VAL A 148 2.91 6.79 8.96
N SER A 149 3.07 5.88 8.02
CA SER A 149 3.60 6.15 6.69
C SER A 149 2.61 5.67 5.64
N GLY A 150 2.87 5.92 4.36
CA GLY A 150 1.96 5.49 3.32
C GLY A 150 2.07 6.32 2.08
N GLY A 151 1.19 6.07 1.13
CA GLY A 151 1.03 6.90 -0.05
C GLY A 151 -0.39 6.81 -0.57
N LEU A 152 -0.88 7.94 -1.07
CA LEU A 152 -2.04 7.91 -1.95
C LEU A 152 -1.57 7.43 -3.33
N THR A 153 -2.18 6.37 -3.82
CA THR A 153 -1.85 5.77 -5.11
C THR A 153 -2.67 6.46 -6.20
N GLY A 154 -2.04 6.78 -7.31
CA GLY A 154 -2.68 7.47 -8.43
C GLY A 154 -2.03 7.12 -9.76
N ASN A 155 -2.82 7.10 -10.83
CA ASN A 155 -2.32 6.84 -12.17
C ASN A 155 -1.86 8.16 -12.83
N ARG A 156 -0.54 8.29 -13.09
CA ARG A 156 0.10 9.49 -13.66
C ARG A 156 -0.50 9.95 -15.00
N CYS A 157 -1.14 9.05 -15.76
CA CYS A 157 -1.46 9.35 -17.16
C CYS A 157 -2.90 9.78 -17.42
N GLN A 158 -3.87 9.59 -16.49
CA GLN A 158 -5.28 9.78 -16.86
C GLN A 158 -6.23 10.33 -15.79
N PHE A 159 -5.79 10.74 -14.59
CA PHE A 159 -6.74 10.98 -13.47
C PHE A 159 -7.73 9.81 -13.32
N SER A 160 -7.29 8.61 -13.71
CA SER A 160 -8.10 7.40 -13.69
C SER A 160 -8.00 6.78 -12.30
N LYS A 161 -9.12 6.21 -11.85
CA LYS A 161 -9.27 5.55 -10.55
C LYS A 161 -8.09 4.64 -10.25
N ALA A 162 -7.57 4.72 -9.03
CA ALA A 162 -6.53 3.82 -8.56
C ALA A 162 -7.19 2.64 -7.84
N PHE A 163 -6.89 1.44 -8.30
CA PHE A 163 -7.43 0.22 -7.69
C PHE A 163 -6.49 -0.28 -6.60
N VAL A 164 -7.06 -0.63 -5.45
CA VAL A 164 -6.33 -1.20 -4.32
C VAL A 164 -7.04 -2.49 -3.91
N GLY A 165 -6.31 -3.53 -3.52
CA GLY A 165 -6.90 -4.80 -3.08
C GLY A 165 -6.04 -5.52 -2.05
N LEU A 166 -6.69 -6.12 -1.06
CA LEU A 166 -6.08 -7.00 -0.05
C LEU A 166 -6.59 -8.43 -0.24
N ASN A 167 -5.70 -9.37 -0.53
CA ASN A 167 -6.04 -10.80 -0.72
C ASN A 167 -7.14 -11.03 -1.76
N GLN A 168 -7.29 -10.11 -2.72
CA GLN A 168 -8.24 -10.17 -3.80
C GLN A 168 -7.79 -9.27 -4.96
N ALA A 169 -8.46 -9.40 -6.11
CA ALA A 169 -8.24 -8.48 -7.22
C ALA A 169 -8.53 -7.02 -6.80
N PRO A 170 -7.72 -6.03 -7.24
CA PRO A 170 -7.90 -4.63 -6.88
C PRO A 170 -9.29 -4.08 -7.20
N GLY A 171 -9.87 -3.34 -6.25
CA GLY A 171 -11.19 -2.71 -6.34
C GLY A 171 -11.16 -1.19 -6.17
N ASP A 172 -12.28 -0.54 -6.48
CA ASP A 172 -12.45 0.91 -6.40
C ASP A 172 -12.73 1.36 -4.96
N GLY A 173 -12.11 2.47 -4.55
CA GLY A 173 -12.35 3.11 -3.24
C GLY A 173 -11.87 2.31 -2.03
N VAL A 174 -11.07 1.27 -2.24
CA VAL A 174 -10.49 0.46 -1.18
C VAL A 174 -9.36 1.22 -0.49
N ILE A 175 -9.32 1.14 0.83
CA ILE A 175 -8.29 1.72 1.69
C ILE A 175 -7.74 0.60 2.57
N ILE A 176 -6.43 0.45 2.57
CA ILE A 176 -5.73 -0.57 3.34
C ILE A 176 -4.81 0.10 4.36
N ALA A 177 -4.80 -0.43 5.57
CA ALA A 177 -3.80 -0.14 6.58
C ALA A 177 -3.03 -1.42 6.92
N ILE A 178 -1.70 -1.35 6.88
CA ILE A 178 -0.79 -2.44 7.25
C ILE A 178 -0.17 -2.07 8.59
N GLY A 179 -0.51 -2.80 9.64
CA GLY A 179 0.12 -2.69 10.95
C GLY A 179 1.31 -3.65 11.06
N PHE A 180 2.43 -3.14 11.54
CA PHE A 180 3.60 -3.95 11.87
C PHE A 180 3.81 -3.96 13.38
N TYR A 181 3.91 -5.17 13.93
CA TYR A 181 3.94 -5.41 15.36
C TYR A 181 5.32 -5.95 15.77
N GLY A 182 5.88 -5.39 16.84
CA GLY A 182 7.23 -5.71 17.34
C GLY A 182 8.28 -4.64 17.04
N ARG A 183 9.12 -4.33 18.05
CA ARG A 183 10.03 -3.16 18.09
C ARG A 183 11.34 -3.28 17.28
N GLN A 184 11.50 -4.30 16.45
CA GLN A 184 12.78 -4.59 15.77
C GLN A 184 12.84 -4.12 14.30
N LEU A 185 11.80 -3.48 13.78
CA LEU A 185 11.82 -2.91 12.43
C LEU A 185 12.55 -1.56 12.44
N GLN A 186 13.74 -1.52 11.84
CA GLN A 186 14.36 -0.26 11.44
C GLN A 186 13.79 0.15 10.09
N LEU A 187 12.86 1.10 10.09
CA LEU A 187 12.39 1.77 8.88
C LEU A 187 13.27 3.00 8.63
N ASN A 188 14.14 2.93 7.63
CA ASN A 188 14.81 4.12 7.11
C ASN A 188 13.87 4.78 6.10
N GLN A 189 13.26 5.91 6.47
CA GLN A 189 12.46 6.70 5.54
C GLN A 189 13.36 7.68 4.78
N ASP A 190 13.72 7.32 3.55
CA ASP A 190 14.18 8.28 2.54
C ASP A 190 13.00 8.61 1.61
N SER A 191 12.00 9.33 2.13
CA SER A 191 10.90 9.83 1.31
C SER A 191 10.98 11.35 1.19
N PHE A 192 11.25 11.82 -0.03
CA PHE A 192 11.09 13.21 -0.49
C PHE A 192 9.60 13.64 -0.56
N GLY A 193 8.76 13.10 0.32
CA GLY A 193 7.30 13.12 0.26
C GLY A 193 6.67 12.28 1.37
N ALA A 194 7.23 12.33 2.59
CA ALA A 194 6.48 11.91 3.77
C ALA A 194 5.12 12.62 3.81
N TRP A 195 4.18 12.15 4.63
CA TRP A 195 2.94 12.84 4.99
C TRP A 195 3.20 14.14 5.78
N ASN A 196 4.19 14.93 5.36
CA ASN A 196 4.36 16.31 5.75
C ASN A 196 3.44 17.12 4.86
N GLU A 197 2.61 17.95 5.50
CA GLU A 197 1.87 19.02 4.87
C GLU A 197 2.86 19.85 4.02
N TYR A 198 2.85 19.67 2.71
CA TYR A 198 3.65 20.51 1.83
C TYR A 198 2.84 21.75 1.50
N GLY A 199 3.12 22.83 2.23
CA GLY A 199 2.54 24.16 2.03
C GLY A 199 1.34 24.46 2.92
N PRO A 200 1.03 25.75 3.13
CA PRO A 200 -0.14 26.17 3.90
C PRO A 200 -1.42 25.60 3.28
N VAL A 201 -2.40 25.26 4.11
CA VAL A 201 -3.75 24.85 3.67
C VAL A 201 -4.27 25.89 2.67
N GLN A 202 -4.41 25.49 1.41
CA GLN A 202 -4.92 26.35 0.35
C GLN A 202 -6.45 26.24 0.31
N THR A 203 -7.14 27.22 0.87
CA THR A 203 -8.58 27.37 0.66
C THR A 203 -8.82 27.91 -0.74
N ILE A 204 -9.36 27.09 -1.64
CA ILE A 204 -9.78 27.53 -2.98
C ILE A 204 -10.97 28.48 -2.81
N THR A 205 -10.74 29.79 -2.87
CA THR A 205 -11.77 30.82 -2.68
C THR A 205 -12.43 31.29 -3.98
N ALA A 206 -11.94 30.88 -5.15
CA ALA A 206 -12.64 31.04 -6.43
C ALA A 206 -12.03 30.14 -7.51
N PHE A 207 -12.90 29.47 -8.27
CA PHE A 207 -12.56 28.80 -9.52
C PHE A 207 -12.85 29.77 -10.67
N LYS A 208 -11.92 29.93 -11.61
CA LYS A 208 -12.15 30.71 -12.83
C LYS A 208 -11.89 29.80 -14.01
N GLU A 209 -12.96 29.44 -14.73
CA GLU A 209 -12.87 28.75 -16.01
C GLU A 209 -12.15 29.66 -17.02
N ILE A 210 -11.19 29.09 -17.74
CA ILE A 210 -10.57 29.69 -18.94
C ILE A 210 -11.27 29.08 -20.15
#